data_AF-A0A523GMW6-F1
#
_entry.id   AF-A0A523GMW6-F1
#
_cell.length_a   1.000
_cell.length_b   1.000
_cell.length_c   1.000
_cell.angle_alpha   90.00
_cell.angle_beta   90.00
_cell.angle_gamma   90.00
#
_symmetry.space_group_name_H-M   'P 1'
#
loop_
_entity.id
_entity.type
_entity.pdbx_description
1 polymer ?
#
loop_
_entity_poly.entity_id
_entity_poly.type
_entity_poly.pdbx_seq_one_letter_code
_entity_poly.pdbx_strand_id
1 'polypeptide(L)'
;SSLQFLGAFTGATTGGYLYGHHGGPALFAFCGVLLALWLVLAITMKAPAAVRTKMYHIQEMETGKASGLSRELASLPGVHEALVLVGEGVAYLKVDMKGFDETRVVQLLEGEV
;
A
#
# COMPACT_ATOMS: atom_id res chain seq x y z
N SER A 1 -2.30 -12.65 10.62
CA SER A 1 -2.39 -12.93 12.07
C SER A 1 -1.40 -13.98 12.57
N SER A 2 -1.13 -15.09 11.88
CA SER A 2 -0.28 -16.18 12.40
C SER A 2 1.15 -15.77 12.78
N LEU A 3 1.80 -14.90 11.98
CA LEU A 3 3.15 -14.39 12.27
C LEU A 3 3.21 -13.50 13.52
N GLN A 4 2.15 -12.73 13.78
CA GLN A 4 2.06 -11.86 14.97
C GLN A 4 1.92 -12.70 16.25
N PHE A 5 1.08 -13.73 16.22
CA PHE A 5 0.93 -14.67 17.33
C PHE A 5 2.19 -15.50 17.57
N LEU A 6 2.83 -15.99 16.51
CA LEU A 6 4.09 -16.73 16.62
C LEU A 6 5.18 -15.87 17.25
N GLY A 7 5.33 -14.62 16.81
CA GLY A 7 6.28 -13.68 17.40
C GLY A 7 6.01 -13.38 18.87
N ALA A 8 4.74 -13.14 19.23
CA ALA A 8 4.35 -12.90 20.63
C ALA A 8 4.63 -14.12 21.53
N PHE A 9 4.30 -15.32 21.06
CA PHE A 9 4.55 -16.56 21.80
C PHE A 9 6.05 -16.82 21.97
N THR A 10 6.83 -16.82 20.88
CA THR A 10 8.28 -17.04 20.93
C THR A 10 8.97 -15.98 21.79
N GLY A 11 8.55 -14.72 21.70
CA GLY A 11 9.07 -13.63 22.54
C GLY A 11 8.74 -13.83 24.03
N ALA A 12 7.52 -14.22 24.36
CA ALA A 12 7.10 -14.47 25.74
C ALA A 12 7.80 -15.70 26.35
N THR A 13 7.90 -16.81 25.61
CA THR A 13 8.58 -18.03 26.09
C THR A 13 10.08 -17.79 26.27
N THR A 14 10.73 -17.15 25.30
CA THR A 14 12.17 -16.84 25.37
C THR A 14 12.46 -15.82 26.47
N GLY A 15 11.63 -14.78 26.58
CA GLY A 15 11.76 -13.77 27.64
C GLY A 15 11.54 -14.33 29.04
N GLY A 16 10.53 -15.20 29.22
CA GLY A 16 10.27 -15.87 30.49
C GLY A 16 11.41 -16.80 30.91
N TYR A 17 11.96 -17.58 29.98
CA TYR A 17 13.12 -18.44 30.22
C TYR A 17 14.37 -17.63 30.61
N LEU A 18 14.63 -16.53 29.89
CA LEU A 18 15.79 -15.67 30.15
C LEU A 18 15.68 -14.95 31.50
N TYR A 19 14.48 -14.47 31.84
CA TYR A 19 14.21 -13.84 33.12
C TYR A 19 14.39 -14.80 34.30
N GLY A 20 13.93 -16.05 34.17
CA GLY A 20 14.07 -17.06 35.22
C GLY A 20 15.52 -17.47 35.49
N HIS A 21 16.37 -17.50 34.47
CA HIS A 21 17.75 -18.02 34.58
C HIS A 21 18.82 -16.93 34.74
N HIS A 22 18.59 -15.73 34.19
CA HIS A 22 19.58 -14.63 34.16
C HIS A 22 19.04 -13.30 34.72
N GLY A 23 17.78 -13.27 35.19
CA GLY A 23 17.16 -12.11 35.83
C GLY A 23 16.77 -10.97 34.88
N GLY A 24 16.32 -9.85 35.47
CA GLY A 24 15.84 -8.67 34.75
C GLY A 24 16.83 -8.01 33.77
N PRO A 25 18.13 -7.83 34.13
CA PRO A 25 19.09 -7.18 33.23
C PRO A 25 19.28 -7.89 31.88
N ALA A 26 19.28 -9.22 31.87
CA ALA A 26 19.41 -10.00 30.65
C ALA A 26 18.18 -9.84 29.73
N LEU A 27 16.98 -9.73 30.30
CA LEU A 27 15.75 -9.48 29.56
C LEU A 27 15.77 -8.10 28.88
N PHE A 28 16.21 -7.06 29.59
CA PHE A 28 16.34 -5.71 29.01
C PHE A 28 17.40 -5.66 27.90
N ALA A 29 18.54 -6.30 28.09
CA ALA A 29 19.58 -6.39 27.06
C ALA A 29 19.07 -7.12 25.81
N PHE A 30 18.38 -8.25 25.97
CA PHE A 30 17.76 -8.99 24.87
C PHE A 30 16.73 -8.15 24.10
N CYS A 31 15.86 -7.45 24.82
CA CYS A 31 14.88 -6.55 24.22
C CYS A 31 15.55 -5.39 23.47
N GLY A 32 16.63 -4.83 24.02
CA GLY A 32 17.43 -3.79 23.36
C GLY A 32 18.07 -4.27 22.05
N VAL A 33 18.61 -5.49 22.03
CA VAL A 33 19.18 -6.09 20.80
C VAL A 33 18.08 -6.31 19.75
N LEU A 34 16.92 -6.83 20.14
CA LEU A 34 15.78 -7.00 19.23
C LEU A 34 15.30 -5.66 18.66
N LEU A 35 15.21 -4.62 19.49
CA LEU A 35 14.87 -3.27 19.03
C LEU A 35 15.91 -2.71 18.08
N ALA A 36 17.20 -2.90 18.34
CA ALA A 36 18.27 -2.44 17.46
C ALA A 36 18.22 -3.15 16.10
N LEU A 37 18.01 -4.48 16.09
CA LEU A 37 17.83 -5.25 14.85
C LEU A 37 16.61 -4.76 14.07
N TRP A 38 15.49 -4.54 14.76
CA TRP A 38 14.28 -4.00 14.15
C TRP A 38 14.52 -2.61 13.55
N LEU A 39 15.25 -1.74 14.25
CA LEU A 39 15.57 -0.40 13.79
C LEU A 39 16.45 -0.40 12.53
N VAL A 40 17.47 -1.27 12.47
CA VAL A 40 18.33 -1.44 11.28
C VAL A 40 17.49 -1.86 10.07
N LEU A 41 16.56 -2.80 10.26
CA LEU A 41 15.63 -3.21 9.21
C LEU A 41 14.70 -2.07 8.81
N ALA A 42 14.13 -1.34 9.78
CA ALA A 42 13.21 -0.23 9.53
C ALA A 42 13.87 0.91 8.74
N ILE A 43 15.12 1.26 9.06
CA ILE A 43 15.89 2.30 8.33
C ILE A 43 16.16 1.87 6.88
N THR A 44 16.27 0.57 6.62
CA THR A 44 16.51 0.01 5.28
C THR A 44 15.23 -0.01 4.42
N MET A 45 14.05 0.19 5.01
CA MET A 45 12.79 0.17 4.26
C MET A 45 12.62 1.44 3.41
N LYS A 46 12.45 1.25 2.10
CA LYS A 46 12.08 2.34 1.19
C LYS A 46 10.61 2.69 1.42
N ALA A 47 10.32 3.98 1.58
CA ALA A 47 8.96 4.46 1.77
C ALA A 47 8.05 3.96 0.62
N PRO A 48 6.86 3.41 0.93
CA PRO A 48 5.93 2.97 -0.09
C PRO A 48 5.56 4.14 -0.99
N ALA A 49 5.46 3.89 -2.30
CA ALA A 49 5.09 4.91 -3.27
C ALA A 49 3.81 5.61 -2.81
N ALA A 50 3.85 6.95 -2.74
CA ALA A 50 2.75 7.78 -2.27
C ALA A 50 1.65 7.88 -3.34
N VAL A 51 1.02 6.74 -3.63
CA VAL A 51 -0.09 6.67 -4.57
C VAL A 51 -1.40 6.97 -3.85
N ARG A 52 -2.24 7.81 -4.45
CA ARG A 52 -3.62 8.03 -4.04
C ARG A 52 -4.56 7.34 -5.00
N THR A 53 -5.56 6.65 -4.47
CA THR A 53 -6.67 6.14 -5.26
C THR A 53 -7.71 7.24 -5.42
N LYS A 54 -7.97 7.69 -6.64
CA LYS A 54 -9.11 8.57 -6.97
C LYS A 54 -10.18 7.77 -7.71
N MET A 55 -11.44 8.07 -7.40
CA MET A 55 -12.61 7.49 -8.05
C MET A 55 -13.28 8.55 -8.90
N TYR A 56 -13.55 8.24 -10.15
CA TYR A 56 -14.31 9.08 -11.06
C TYR A 56 -15.52 8.32 -11.56
N HIS A 57 -16.68 8.98 -11.59
CA HIS A 57 -17.88 8.40 -12.18
C HIS A 57 -17.78 8.45 -13.69
N ILE A 58 -18.25 7.39 -14.33
CA ILE A 58 -18.29 7.21 -15.78
C ILE A 58 -19.74 6.87 -16.15
N GLN A 59 -20.18 7.31 -17.32
CA GLN A 59 -21.48 6.88 -17.83
C GLN A 59 -21.44 5.40 -18.20
N GLU A 60 -22.61 4.76 -18.34
CA GLU A 60 -22.70 3.38 -18.79
C GLU A 60 -22.11 3.25 -20.21
N MET A 61 -20.96 2.59 -20.33
CA MET A 61 -20.28 2.36 -21.61
C MET A 61 -20.08 0.87 -21.85
N GLU A 62 -19.93 0.49 -23.11
CA GLU A 62 -19.68 -0.91 -23.47
C GLU A 62 -18.32 -1.40 -22.93
N THR A 63 -18.26 -2.63 -22.40
CA THR A 63 -17.04 -3.20 -21.78
C THR A 63 -15.80 -3.16 -22.68
N GLY A 64 -16.00 -3.22 -24.02
CA GLY A 64 -14.94 -3.06 -24.99
C GLY A 64 -14.29 -1.66 -24.96
N LYS A 65 -15.09 -0.60 -24.87
CA LYS A 65 -14.61 0.80 -24.78
C LYS A 65 -13.95 1.09 -23.44
N ALA A 66 -14.50 0.56 -22.35
CA ALA A 66 -13.93 0.70 -21.01
C ALA A 66 -12.50 0.16 -20.87
N SER A 67 -12.18 -0.94 -21.57
CA SER A 67 -10.82 -1.49 -21.59
C SER A 67 -9.83 -0.59 -22.34
N GLY A 68 -10.28 0.09 -23.40
CA GLY A 68 -9.52 1.09 -24.13
C GLY A 68 -9.26 2.33 -23.27
N LEU A 69 -10.32 2.87 -22.66
CA LEU A 69 -10.25 4.02 -21.76
C LEU A 69 -9.32 3.76 -20.58
N SER A 70 -9.40 2.57 -19.95
CA SER A 70 -8.48 2.18 -18.89
C SER A 70 -7.02 2.26 -19.33
N ARG A 71 -6.72 1.79 -20.54
CA ARG A 71 -5.36 1.79 -21.08
C ARG A 71 -4.87 3.20 -21.43
N GLU A 72 -5.76 4.05 -21.91
CA GLU A 72 -5.46 5.45 -22.20
C GLU A 72 -5.21 6.24 -20.90
N LEU A 73 -6.06 6.04 -19.89
CA LEU A 73 -5.89 6.60 -18.55
C LEU A 73 -4.60 6.11 -17.88
N ALA A 74 -4.27 4.82 -18.00
CA ALA A 74 -3.01 4.26 -17.49
C ALA A 74 -1.76 4.78 -18.21
N SER A 75 -1.91 5.30 -19.44
CA SER A 75 -0.80 5.89 -20.20
C SER A 75 -0.49 7.34 -19.80
N LEU A 76 -1.36 7.97 -18.98
CA LEU A 76 -1.18 9.34 -18.56
C LEU A 76 -0.03 9.49 -17.55
N PRO A 77 0.73 10.61 -17.63
CA PRO A 77 1.79 10.88 -16.69
C PRO A 77 1.22 11.02 -15.26
N GLY A 78 1.78 10.24 -14.35
CA GLY A 78 1.35 10.20 -12.95
C GLY A 78 0.25 9.18 -12.64
N VAL A 79 -0.20 8.37 -13.60
CA VAL A 79 -1.11 7.24 -13.33
C VAL A 79 -0.29 5.94 -13.23
N HIS A 80 -0.32 5.31 -12.06
CA HIS A 80 0.32 4.02 -11.82
C HIS A 80 -0.57 2.83 -12.22
N GLU A 81 -1.88 2.98 -12.03
CA GLU A 81 -2.84 1.94 -12.34
C GLU A 81 -4.20 2.60 -12.62
N ALA A 82 -4.86 2.20 -13.69
CA ALA A 82 -6.24 2.60 -13.97
C ALA A 82 -7.09 1.33 -14.07
N LEU A 83 -8.24 1.35 -13.41
CA LEU A 83 -9.18 0.24 -13.37
C LEU A 83 -10.58 0.79 -13.59
N VAL A 84 -11.20 0.42 -14.70
CA VAL A 84 -12.52 0.88 -15.11
C VAL A 84 -13.54 -0.21 -14.82
N LEU A 85 -14.43 0.01 -13.86
CA LEU A 85 -15.50 -0.91 -13.49
C LEU A 85 -16.81 -0.47 -14.15
N VAL A 86 -17.09 -1.04 -15.31
CA VAL A 86 -18.33 -0.77 -16.05
C VAL A 86 -19.57 -1.16 -15.25
N GLY A 87 -19.51 -2.29 -14.53
CA GLY A 87 -20.64 -2.76 -13.71
C GLY A 87 -20.99 -1.86 -12.52
N GLU A 88 -20.09 -0.97 -12.12
CA GLU A 88 -20.33 0.03 -11.06
C GLU A 88 -20.39 1.46 -11.60
N GLY A 89 -20.10 1.70 -12.88
CA GLY A 89 -20.01 3.03 -13.47
C GLY A 89 -18.90 3.90 -12.87
N VAL A 90 -17.79 3.30 -12.41
CA VAL A 90 -16.68 4.02 -11.76
C VAL A 90 -15.31 3.60 -12.28
N ALA A 91 -14.43 4.59 -12.48
CA ALA A 91 -13.03 4.43 -12.80
C ALA A 91 -12.17 4.75 -11.57
N TYR A 92 -11.37 3.77 -11.16
CA TYR A 92 -10.38 3.89 -10.10
C TYR A 92 -9.02 4.16 -10.71
N LEU A 93 -8.41 5.29 -10.36
CA LEU A 93 -7.06 5.62 -10.77
C LEU A 93 -6.16 5.67 -9.53
N LYS A 94 -5.11 4.85 -9.50
CA LYS A 94 -3.98 5.02 -8.59
C LYS A 94 -3.02 6.01 -9.21
N VAL A 95 -2.94 7.19 -8.63
CA VAL A 95 -2.17 8.32 -9.15
C VAL A 95 -1.07 8.72 -8.18
N ASP A 96 0.04 9.20 -8.70
CA ASP A 96 1.10 9.80 -7.87
C ASP A 96 0.55 11.06 -7.18
N MET A 97 0.88 11.22 -5.90
CA MET A 97 0.60 12.45 -5.15
C MET A 97 1.33 13.67 -5.71
N LYS A 98 2.41 13.49 -6.47
CA LYS A 98 3.19 14.58 -7.08
C LYS A 98 3.13 14.53 -8.59
N GLY A 99 2.59 15.58 -9.22
CA GLY A 99 2.63 15.76 -10.67
C GLY A 99 1.57 15.00 -11.46
N PHE A 100 0.51 14.53 -10.80
CA PHE A 100 -0.66 14.00 -11.49
C PHE A 100 -1.46 15.11 -12.19
N ASP A 101 -1.71 14.93 -13.48
CA ASP A 101 -2.49 15.84 -14.31
C ASP A 101 -3.97 15.48 -14.25
N GLU A 102 -4.66 16.01 -13.23
CA GLU A 102 -6.09 15.81 -13.03
C GLU A 102 -6.94 16.35 -14.18
N THR A 103 -6.48 17.43 -14.83
CA THR A 103 -7.21 18.07 -15.93
C THR A 103 -7.29 17.16 -17.15
N ARG A 104 -6.21 16.44 -17.48
CA ARG A 104 -6.23 15.45 -18.59
C ARG A 104 -7.15 14.27 -18.32
N VAL A 105 -7.21 13.79 -17.08
CA VAL A 105 -8.13 12.68 -16.72
C VAL A 105 -9.58 13.11 -16.88
N VAL A 106 -9.94 14.30 -16.39
CA VAL A 106 -11.30 14.82 -16.53
C VAL A 106 -11.65 15.06 -18.00
N GLN A 107 -10.73 15.59 -18.81
CA GLN A 107 -10.95 15.76 -20.25
C GLN A 107 -11.16 14.45 -21.01
N LEU A 108 -10.44 13.38 -20.65
CA LEU A 108 -10.64 12.05 -21.24
C LEU A 108 -11.99 11.45 -20.83
N LEU A 109 -12.45 11.72 -19.62
CA LEU A 109 -13.76 11.28 -19.12
C LEU A 109 -14.93 12.11 -19.71
N GLU A 110 -14.73 13.41 -19.92
CA GLU A 110 -15.70 14.34 -20.53
C GLU A 110 -15.64 14.37 -22.07
N GLY A 111 -14.60 13.81 -22.70
CA GLY A 111 -14.45 13.78 -24.16
C GLY A 111 -15.11 12.58 -24.84
N GLU A 112 -15.57 11.60 -24.05
CA GLU A 112 -16.24 10.39 -24.54
C GLU A 112 -17.79 10.49 -24.48
N VAL A 113 -18.34 11.70 -24.29
CA VAL A 113 -19.77 12.03 -24.48
C VAL A 113 -20.15 12.26 -25.94
#